data_AF-A0A1T1DIK6-F1
#
_entry.id   AF-A0A1T1DIK6-F1
#
_cell.length_a   1.000
_cell.length_b   1.000
_cell.length_c   1.000
_cell.angle_alpha   90.00
_cell.angle_beta   90.00
_cell.angle_gamma   90.00
#
_symmetry.space_group_name_H-M   'P 1'
#
loop_
_entity.id
_entity.type
_entity.pdbx_description
1 polymer ?
#
loop_
_entity_poly.entity_id
_entity_poly.type
_entity_poly.pdbx_seq_one_letter_code
_entity_poly.pdbx_strand_id
1 'polypeptide(L)'
;MLPQYLWNLSNELNTPTKIRSHVNELFRNPAGSIWLTMVLIRTQSGNLLWRVVPILRTSQGLVVIQTNLIDSSLDTYRQILTPLINPSQVITNLMTQNTLLQSLITIELGHYYQNPLNVMISNSNCTGEGEGTGKSPKSTSVIQCASGRCTLSQ
;
A
#
# COMPACT_ATOMS: atom_id res chain seq x y z
N MET A 1 3.82 5.68 -4.14
CA MET A 1 2.46 5.11 -4.26
C MET A 1 2.27 4.71 -5.71
N LEU A 2 1.70 3.54 -5.99
CA LEU A 2 1.38 3.13 -7.36
C LEU A 2 0.24 4.02 -7.88
N PRO A 3 0.48 4.94 -8.84
CA PRO A 3 -0.48 5.98 -9.23
C PRO A 3 -1.76 5.42 -9.87
N GLN A 4 -1.71 4.17 -10.33
CA GLN A 4 -2.81 3.47 -10.98
C GLN A 4 -3.67 2.64 -10.02
N TYR A 5 -3.49 2.77 -8.71
CA TYR A 5 -4.30 2.08 -7.70
C TYR A 5 -4.90 3.08 -6.72
N LEU A 6 -6.14 2.81 -6.30
CA LEU A 6 -6.72 3.52 -5.16
C LEU A 6 -6.03 3.04 -3.87
N TRP A 7 -5.62 3.99 -3.04
CA TRP A 7 -5.02 3.71 -1.74
C TRP A 7 -6.03 4.12 -0.67
N ASN A 8 -6.73 3.14 -0.09
CA ASN A 8 -7.73 3.41 0.94
C ASN A 8 -7.05 3.45 2.31
N LEU A 9 -7.05 4.62 2.95
CA LEU A 9 -6.44 4.83 4.25
C LEU A 9 -7.47 4.58 5.37
N SER A 10 -7.09 3.82 6.38
CA SER A 10 -7.89 3.72 7.61
C SER A 10 -7.75 4.99 8.46
N ASN A 11 -8.68 5.17 9.41
CA ASN A 11 -8.44 6.06 10.54
C ASN A 11 -7.24 5.58 11.36
N GLU A 12 -6.62 6.50 12.11
CA GLU A 12 -5.59 6.14 13.10
C GLU A 12 -6.24 5.47 14.32
N LEU A 13 -5.71 4.31 14.70
CA LEU A 13 -6.24 3.47 15.77
C LEU A 13 -5.27 3.46 16.96
N ASN A 14 -5.70 4.07 18.07
CA ASN A 14 -4.81 4.33 19.22
C ASN A 14 -5.21 3.59 20.49
N THR A 15 -6.12 2.60 20.38
CA THR A 15 -6.52 1.77 21.52
C THR A 15 -6.40 0.28 21.18
N PRO A 16 -6.01 -0.57 22.14
CA PRO A 16 -5.84 -2.00 21.91
C PRO A 16 -7.09 -2.67 21.33
N THR A 17 -8.29 -2.30 21.81
CA THR A 17 -9.56 -2.86 21.33
C THR A 17 -9.84 -2.49 19.88
N LYS A 18 -9.63 -1.22 19.49
CA LYS A 18 -9.83 -0.75 18.11
C LYS A 18 -8.83 -1.41 17.16
N ILE A 19 -7.56 -1.48 17.56
CA ILE A 19 -6.49 -2.15 16.81
C ILE A 19 -6.85 -3.62 16.59
N ARG A 20 -7.26 -4.34 17.65
CA ARG A 20 -7.66 -5.75 17.54
C ARG A 20 -8.89 -5.96 16.68
N SER A 21 -9.88 -5.07 16.76
CA SER A 21 -11.07 -5.12 15.88
C SER A 21 -10.68 -4.93 14.42
N HIS A 22 -9.83 -3.95 14.13
CA HIS A 22 -9.35 -3.68 12.77
C HIS A 22 -8.56 -4.86 12.19
N VAL A 23 -7.64 -5.44 12.97
CA VAL A 23 -6.91 -6.65 12.54
C VAL A 23 -7.85 -7.83 12.29
N ASN A 24 -8.92 -7.98 13.09
CA ASN A 24 -9.97 -8.98 12.82
C ASN A 24 -10.69 -8.74 11.49
N GLU A 25 -10.92 -7.48 11.11
CA GLU A 25 -11.55 -7.14 9.83
C GLU A 25 -10.65 -7.49 8.64
N LEU A 26 -9.33 -7.37 8.78
CA LEU A 26 -8.38 -7.80 7.74
C LEU A 26 -8.55 -9.29 7.38
N PHE A 27 -8.92 -10.15 8.34
CA PHE A 27 -9.18 -11.57 8.06
C PHE A 27 -10.41 -11.82 7.18
N ARG A 28 -11.39 -10.91 7.20
CA ARG A 28 -12.65 -11.02 6.44
C ARG A 28 -12.48 -10.66 4.96
N ASN A 29 -11.35 -10.08 4.60
CA ASN A 29 -11.02 -9.74 3.22
C ASN A 29 -10.63 -10.99 2.40
N PRO A 30 -10.80 -10.93 1.06
CA PRO A 30 -10.43 -12.03 0.18
C PRO A 30 -8.93 -12.31 0.20
N ALA A 31 -8.55 -13.53 -0.16
CA ALA A 31 -7.14 -13.87 -0.40
C ALA A 31 -6.58 -12.99 -1.54
N GLY A 32 -5.37 -12.49 -1.37
CA GLY A 32 -4.73 -11.54 -2.29
C GLY A 32 -4.83 -10.07 -1.86
N SER A 33 -5.68 -9.72 -0.88
CA SER A 33 -5.70 -8.37 -0.31
C SER A 33 -4.36 -8.05 0.37
N ILE A 34 -3.88 -6.82 0.17
CA ILE A 34 -2.60 -6.35 0.69
C ILE A 34 -2.76 -4.97 1.34
N TRP A 35 -2.08 -4.80 2.47
CA TRP A 35 -2.02 -3.54 3.19
C TRP A 35 -0.58 -3.14 3.47
N LEU A 36 -0.30 -1.84 3.37
CA LEU A 36 0.86 -1.24 4.03
C LEU A 36 0.41 -0.80 5.43
N THR A 37 0.92 -1.44 6.46
CA THR A 37 0.55 -1.13 7.84
C THR A 37 1.60 -0.22 8.45
N MET A 38 1.21 0.98 8.81
CA MET A 38 2.04 1.93 9.55
C MET A 38 1.74 1.78 11.03
N VAL A 39 2.77 1.52 11.82
CA VAL A 39 2.67 1.37 13.27
C VAL A 39 3.57 2.37 13.97
N LEU A 40 3.02 3.03 14.99
CA LEU A 40 3.78 3.81 15.94
C LEU A 40 4.13 2.91 17.10
N ILE A 41 5.42 2.66 17.33
CA ILE A 41 5.90 1.86 18.44
C ILE A 41 6.66 2.71 19.44
N ARG A 42 6.54 2.35 20.72
CA ARG A 42 7.35 2.88 21.81
C ARG A 42 8.42 1.86 22.17
N THR A 43 9.67 2.27 22.07
CA THR A 43 10.85 1.48 22.49
C THR A 43 10.98 1.42 24.01
N GLN A 44 11.81 0.50 24.53
CA GLN A 44 12.12 0.43 25.97
C GLN A 44 12.72 1.74 26.51
N SER A 45 13.51 2.45 25.69
CA SER A 45 14.07 3.76 26.06
C SER A 45 13.05 4.90 26.02
N GLY A 46 11.79 4.61 25.70
CA GLY A 46 10.69 5.57 25.65
C GLY A 46 10.52 6.29 24.30
N ASN A 47 11.45 6.11 23.35
CA ASN A 47 11.40 6.75 22.04
C ASN A 47 10.23 6.22 21.20
N LEU A 48 9.61 7.12 20.44
CA LEU A 48 8.55 6.81 19.49
C LEU A 48 9.14 6.65 18.08
N LEU A 49 8.79 5.56 17.40
CA LEU A 49 9.26 5.25 16.05
C LEU A 49 8.10 4.82 15.17
N TRP A 50 8.04 5.36 13.96
CA TRP A 50 7.14 4.86 12.92
C TRP A 50 7.80 3.72 12.17
N ARG A 51 7.05 2.66 11.92
CA ARG A 51 7.46 1.51 11.11
C ARG A 51 6.38 1.18 10.10
N VAL A 52 6.79 0.78 8.90
CA VAL A 52 5.89 0.28 7.85
C VAL A 52 6.13 -1.20 7.63
N VAL A 53 5.07 -2.00 7.75
CA VAL A 53 5.09 -3.45 7.63
C VAL A 53 3.95 -3.89 6.70
N PRO A 54 4.24 -4.54 5.57
CA PRO A 54 3.19 -5.08 4.72
C PRO A 54 2.46 -6.27 5.36
N ILE A 55 1.16 -6.36 5.11
CA ILE A 55 0.33 -7.53 5.45
C ILE A 55 -0.29 -8.07 4.18
N LEU A 56 -0.24 -9.39 3.99
CA LEU A 56 -0.90 -10.11 2.89
C LEU A 56 -1.97 -11.06 3.45
N ARG A 57 -3.17 -11.04 2.87
CA ARG A 57 -4.24 -12.03 3.15
C ARG A 57 -4.10 -13.25 2.24
N THR A 58 -4.12 -14.47 2.81
CA THR A 58 -3.70 -15.69 2.09
C THR A 58 -4.63 -16.91 2.11
N SER A 59 -5.95 -16.89 2.19
CA SER A 59 -6.76 -18.13 2.45
C SER A 59 -6.46 -18.79 3.82
N GLN A 60 -5.23 -19.21 4.12
CA GLN A 60 -4.77 -19.78 5.38
C GLN A 60 -4.64 -18.78 6.53
N GLY A 61 -4.47 -17.49 6.26
CA GLY A 61 -4.38 -16.47 7.32
C GLY A 61 -3.94 -15.10 6.83
N LEU A 62 -3.32 -14.33 7.72
CA LEU A 62 -2.58 -13.11 7.41
C LEU A 62 -1.08 -13.37 7.53
N VAL A 63 -0.31 -12.94 6.55
CA VAL A 63 1.16 -12.98 6.57
C VAL A 63 1.66 -11.57 6.83
N VAL A 64 2.46 -11.40 7.89
CA VAL A 64 3.13 -10.14 8.20
C VAL A 64 4.54 -10.18 7.62
N ILE A 65 4.80 -9.36 6.61
CA ILE A 65 6.07 -9.36 5.87
C ILE A 65 7.05 -8.45 6.61
N GLN A 66 7.94 -9.04 7.41
CA GLN A 66 8.95 -8.25 8.11
C GLN A 66 9.86 -7.51 7.12
N THR A 67 10.06 -6.22 7.38
CA THR A 67 10.97 -5.35 6.63
C THR A 67 12.23 -5.08 7.42
N ASN A 68 13.34 -4.83 6.73
CA ASN A 68 14.64 -4.45 7.30
C ASN A 68 15.18 -5.43 8.36
N LEU A 69 15.01 -6.74 8.13
CA LEU A 69 15.63 -7.77 8.97
C LEU A 69 17.11 -7.89 8.63
N ILE A 70 17.94 -7.24 9.45
CA ILE A 70 19.39 -7.35 9.40
C ILE A 70 19.77 -8.70 10.04
N ASP A 71 20.75 -9.40 9.46
CA ASP A 71 21.30 -10.67 9.97
C ASP A 71 20.34 -11.88 9.98
N SER A 72 19.24 -11.83 9.23
CA SER A 72 18.33 -12.98 9.06
C SER A 72 18.72 -13.80 7.83
N SER A 73 18.84 -15.13 7.98
CA SER A 73 18.98 -16.03 6.83
C SER A 73 17.71 -16.07 5.99
N LEU A 74 17.81 -16.50 4.73
CA LEU A 74 16.64 -16.70 3.86
C LEU A 74 15.67 -17.75 4.44
N ASP A 75 16.18 -18.80 5.07
CA ASP A 75 15.34 -19.85 5.63
C ASP A 75 14.61 -19.36 6.89
N THR A 76 15.27 -18.58 7.74
CA THR A 76 14.62 -17.86 8.84
C THR A 76 13.57 -16.90 8.31
N TYR A 77 13.88 -16.17 7.22
CA TYR A 77 12.93 -15.26 6.58
C TYR A 77 11.70 -15.99 6.02
N ARG A 78 11.85 -17.20 5.49
CA ARG A 78 10.71 -18.01 5.03
C ARG A 78 9.84 -18.47 6.20
N GLN A 79 10.44 -18.85 7.32
CA GLN A 79 9.71 -19.30 8.51
C GLN A 79 8.84 -18.19 9.10
N ILE A 80 9.31 -16.94 9.12
CA ILE A 80 8.51 -15.82 9.62
C ILE A 80 7.36 -15.42 8.68
N LEU A 81 7.38 -15.82 7.40
CA LEU A 81 6.30 -15.59 6.43
C LEU A 81 5.15 -16.61 6.55
N THR A 82 5.09 -17.34 7.67
CA THR A 82 4.01 -18.30 7.92
C THR A 82 2.68 -17.57 8.17
N PRO A 83 1.56 -18.03 7.57
CA PRO A 83 0.24 -17.44 7.83
C PRO A 83 -0.16 -17.52 9.31
N LEU A 84 -0.62 -16.39 9.84
CA LEU A 84 -1.13 -16.25 11.19
C LEU A 84 -2.66 -16.24 11.17
N ILE A 85 -3.28 -16.97 12.09
CA ILE A 85 -4.76 -17.06 12.23
C ILE A 85 -5.28 -16.26 13.43
N ASN A 86 -4.40 -15.83 14.32
CA ASN A 86 -4.77 -15.12 15.54
C ASN A 86 -4.41 -13.63 15.43
N PRO A 87 -5.38 -12.71 15.60
CA PRO A 87 -5.14 -11.26 15.58
C PRO A 87 -4.04 -10.81 16.55
N SER A 88 -3.95 -11.42 17.73
CA SER A 88 -2.91 -11.08 18.71
C SER A 88 -1.52 -11.42 18.18
N GLN A 89 -1.35 -12.55 17.48
CA GLN A 89 -0.08 -12.91 16.86
C GLN A 89 0.28 -11.94 15.74
N VAL A 90 -0.70 -11.51 14.93
CA VAL A 90 -0.49 -10.49 13.89
C VAL A 90 0.01 -9.19 14.52
N ILE A 91 -0.65 -8.70 15.56
CA ILE A 91 -0.25 -7.48 16.29
C ILE A 91 1.16 -7.61 16.85
N THR A 92 1.50 -8.74 17.48
CA THR A 92 2.86 -9.00 17.97
C THR A 92 3.89 -8.95 16.85
N ASN A 93 3.58 -9.48 15.67
CA ASN A 93 4.48 -9.46 14.53
C ASN A 93 4.59 -8.08 13.86
N LEU A 94 3.66 -7.15 14.06
CA LEU A 94 3.84 -5.77 13.58
C LEU A 94 4.90 -5.00 14.38
N MET A 95 5.14 -5.43 15.61
CA MET A 95 6.14 -4.83 16.51
C MET A 95 7.53 -5.45 16.34
N THR A 96 8.54 -4.77 16.85
CA THR A 96 9.85 -5.38 17.13
C THR A 96 9.90 -5.88 18.58
N GLN A 97 10.82 -6.79 18.89
CA GLN A 97 10.99 -7.28 20.25
C GLN A 97 11.11 -6.12 21.24
N ASN A 98 10.46 -6.26 22.40
CA ASN A 98 10.50 -5.30 23.49
C ASN A 98 9.96 -3.89 23.17
N THR A 99 9.00 -3.78 22.25
CA THR A 99 8.31 -2.53 21.96
C THR A 99 6.82 -2.60 22.26
N LEU A 100 6.18 -1.44 22.41
CA LEU A 100 4.74 -1.32 22.65
C LEU A 100 4.08 -0.60 21.48
N LEU A 101 3.03 -1.20 20.91
CA LEU A 101 2.21 -0.55 19.89
C LEU A 101 1.42 0.60 20.51
N GLN A 102 1.52 1.78 19.91
CA GLN A 102 0.80 3.00 20.32
C GLN A 102 -0.32 3.34 19.34
N SER A 103 -0.03 3.27 18.04
CA SER A 103 -0.97 3.59 16.97
C SER A 103 -0.83 2.62 15.79
N LEU A 104 -1.92 2.43 15.05
CA LEU A 104 -1.94 1.66 13.80
C LEU A 104 -2.78 2.37 12.73
N ILE A 105 -2.23 2.40 11.50
CA ILE A 105 -2.91 2.85 10.28
C ILE A 105 -2.66 1.77 9.21
N THR A 106 -3.68 1.40 8.44
CA THR A 106 -3.51 0.56 7.25
C THR A 106 -3.80 1.36 5.99
N ILE A 107 -2.98 1.17 4.97
CA ILE A 107 -3.24 1.61 3.61
C ILE A 107 -3.56 0.36 2.79
N GLU A 108 -4.81 0.19 2.39
CA GLU A 108 -5.22 -0.91 1.51
C GLU A 108 -4.91 -0.54 0.06
N LEU A 109 -4.33 -1.50 -0.67
CA LEU A 109 -4.25 -1.43 -2.12
C LEU A 109 -5.62 -1.84 -2.68
N GLY A 110 -6.43 -0.85 -3.05
CA GLY A 110 -7.73 -1.06 -3.65
C GLY A 110 -7.64 -1.47 -5.12
N HIS A 111 -8.74 -1.32 -5.83
CA HIS A 111 -8.79 -1.64 -7.25
C HIS A 111 -7.90 -0.72 -8.10
N TYR A 112 -7.54 -1.25 -9.27
CA TYR A 112 -6.87 -0.48 -10.32
C TYR A 112 -7.74 0.72 -10.69
N TYR A 113 -7.24 1.92 -10.43
CA TYR A 113 -7.80 3.16 -10.93
C TYR A 113 -7.28 3.39 -12.35
N GLN A 114 -8.15 3.22 -13.34
CA GLN A 114 -7.83 3.72 -14.69
C GLN A 114 -7.82 5.25 -14.60
N ASN A 115 -6.64 5.86 -14.49
CA ASN A 115 -6.54 7.30 -14.71
C ASN A 115 -6.93 7.54 -16.18
N PRO A 116 -8.03 8.25 -16.47
CA PRO A 116 -8.50 8.46 -17.84
C PRO A 116 -7.42 9.16 -18.72
N LEU A 117 -6.52 9.94 -18.11
CA LEU A 117 -5.40 10.56 -18.81
C LEU A 117 -4.34 9.56 -19.30
N ASN A 118 -4.23 8.39 -18.66
CA ASN A 118 -3.26 7.35 -19.01
C ASN A 118 -3.72 6.52 -20.23
N VAL A 119 -5.02 6.55 -20.54
CA VAL A 119 -5.59 5.99 -21.78
C VAL A 119 -5.54 7.03 -22.91
N MET A 120 -5.63 8.32 -22.56
CA MET A 120 -5.66 9.42 -23.53
C MET A 120 -4.26 9.88 -24.00
N ILE A 121 -3.20 9.60 -23.22
CA ILE A 121 -1.82 9.99 -23.54
C ILE A 121 -0.94 8.73 -23.51
N SER A 122 -0.79 8.07 -24.66
CA SER A 122 0.21 7.00 -24.84
C SER A 122 1.56 7.59 -25.24
N ASN A 123 2.57 7.44 -24.38
CA ASN A 123 3.99 7.65 -24.74
C ASN A 123 4.70 6.31 -25.01
N SER A 124 3.93 5.21 -25.08
CA SER A 124 4.44 3.85 -25.25
C SER A 124 4.32 3.47 -26.72
N ASN A 125 5.45 3.56 -27.42
CA ASN A 125 5.64 3.32 -28.85
C ASN A 125 5.05 4.41 -29.76
N CYS A 126 5.94 5.28 -30.26
CA CYS A 126 5.67 6.27 -31.30
C CYS A 126 5.33 5.65 -32.67
N THR A 127 4.54 4.57 -32.75
CA THR A 127 4.08 4.00 -34.02
C THR A 127 2.89 4.74 -34.61
N GLY A 128 2.33 5.70 -33.88
CA GLY A 128 1.51 6.76 -34.44
C GLY A 128 0.50 6.28 -35.48
N GLU A 129 -0.55 5.58 -35.05
CA GLU A 129 -1.80 5.62 -35.81
C GLU A 129 -2.46 7.02 -35.69
N GLY A 130 -1.84 7.93 -34.94
CA GLY A 130 -1.88 9.38 -35.12
C GLY A 130 -0.49 10.01 -34.99
N GLU A 131 -0.26 11.17 -35.63
CA GLU A 131 1.05 11.84 -35.66
C GLU A 131 1.55 12.28 -34.27
N GLY A 132 2.39 11.45 -33.65
CA GLY A 132 3.06 11.77 -32.39
C GLY A 132 4.36 12.56 -32.61
N THR A 133 4.54 13.67 -31.88
CA THR A 133 5.69 14.59 -32.09
C THR A 133 6.98 14.20 -31.35
N GLY A 134 7.02 13.04 -30.68
CA GLY A 134 8.23 12.52 -30.01
C GLY A 134 8.81 13.40 -28.88
N LYS A 135 8.04 14.37 -28.38
CA LYS A 135 8.47 15.32 -27.32
C LYS A 135 7.63 15.11 -26.06
N SER A 136 8.28 15.20 -24.89
CA SER A 136 7.58 15.27 -23.61
C SER A 136 6.55 16.40 -23.63
N PRO A 137 5.26 16.14 -23.39
CA PRO A 137 4.25 17.19 -23.47
C PRO A 137 4.51 18.23 -22.37
N LYS A 138 4.52 19.51 -22.76
CA LYS A 138 4.43 20.61 -21.79
C LYS A 138 2.98 20.65 -21.29
N SER A 139 2.73 21.07 -20.05
CA SER A 139 1.37 21.12 -19.49
C SER A 139 0.40 21.94 -20.34
N THR A 140 0.91 22.88 -21.14
CA THR A 140 0.15 23.70 -22.10
C THR A 140 -0.30 22.95 -23.36
N SER A 141 0.30 21.80 -23.65
CA SER A 141 0.07 20.98 -24.85
C SER A 141 -0.97 19.88 -24.63
N VAL A 142 -1.28 19.58 -23.37
CA VAL A 142 -2.35 18.66 -23.00
C VAL A 142 -3.64 19.44 -23.18
N ILE A 143 -4.46 19.08 -24.17
CA ILE A 143 -5.71 19.76 -24.56
C ILE A 143 -5.51 20.97 -25.51
N GLN A 144 -4.74 20.79 -26.61
CA GLN A 144 -4.66 21.78 -27.68
C GLN A 144 -5.04 21.15 -29.02
N CYS A 145 -6.19 21.56 -29.56
CA CYS A 145 -6.67 21.29 -30.91
C CYS A 145 -6.05 22.30 -31.89
N ALA A 146 -6.05 22.01 -33.20
CA ALA A 146 -5.56 22.93 -34.22
C ALA A 146 -6.24 24.33 -34.17
N SER A 147 -7.45 24.40 -33.59
CA SER A 147 -8.26 25.60 -33.40
C SER A 147 -8.23 26.20 -31.99
N GLY A 148 -7.41 25.69 -31.05
CA GLY A 148 -7.31 26.20 -29.67
C GLY A 148 -7.49 25.13 -28.59
N ARG A 149 -7.80 25.51 -27.35
CA ARG A 149 -8.01 24.54 -26.26
C ARG A 149 -9.29 23.73 -26.51
N CYS A 150 -9.17 22.40 -26.57
CA CYS A 150 -10.36 21.54 -26.65
C CYS A 150 -11.11 21.60 -25.31
N THR A 151 -12.42 21.71 -25.30
CA THR A 151 -13.20 21.54 -24.05
C THR A 151 -13.38 20.05 -23.81
N LEU A 152 -13.09 19.55 -22.61
CA LEU A 152 -13.54 18.23 -22.19
C LEU A 152 -15.07 18.28 -22.05
N SER A 153 -15.79 17.76 -23.04
CA SER A 153 -17.24 17.55 -22.93
C SER A 153 -17.50 16.46 -21.89
N GLN A 154 -18.52 16.68 -21.05
CA GLN A 154 -18.91 15.86 -19.90
C GLN A 154 -19.14 14.38 -20.24
#